data_AF-A0A969XTG4-F1
#
_entry.id   AF-A0A969XTG4-F1
#
_cell.length_a   1.000
_cell.length_b   1.000
_cell.length_c   1.000
_cell.angle_alpha   90.00
_cell.angle_beta   90.00
_cell.angle_gamma   90.00
#
_symmetry.space_group_name_H-M   'P 1'
#
loop_
_entity.id
_entity.type
_entity.pdbx_description
1 polymer ?
#
loop_
_entity_poly.entity_id
_entity_poly.type
_entity_poly.pdbx_seq_one_letter_code
_entity_poly.pdbx_strand_id
1 'polypeptide(L)'
;MTRAILSAVAASILVLAALPARAQMSEAVRQSGPAPVGAVTPDQVAATGDHTSFEQEYARRLLDLPGDDVQGHYDLALWCRQRKQLAQAREELLKVLRLQPEHANARLMLQLVDTQLADRSDRHPPEAPRPRVLPGTKIPLDLLVSEDDVFRIRLAELRSSDRVAIAFRGRADYRFVERMRGTGLFADSGYERAFLAKPPVARAIEMLTTSEAEDLRGDILIRTNPRFMTTFKTRIWPMIARNCASAECHGSPEGAGRLRLFNARSRADELCFTNFLLLDAFESGRGRMINRDYPARSLLLQFALPPDKALVAHPVPIRPLFRSADDRQYKLVDEWIRTLLHPHPQYTIDYRLPGNSQRSLFAEQAATPADAPAGEAAAPPDGAQPEAALP
;
A
#
# COMPACT_ATOMS: atom_id res chain seq x y z
N MET A 1 -63.48 -41.13 16.24
CA MET A 1 -63.71 -42.45 16.88
C MET A 1 -62.96 -43.49 16.06
N THR A 2 -62.27 -44.46 16.70
CA THR A 2 -61.75 -45.72 16.11
C THR A 2 -60.81 -45.63 14.88
N ARG A 3 -59.85 -46.52 14.63
CA ARG A 3 -59.35 -47.72 15.34
C ARG A 3 -57.88 -47.92 14.93
N ALA A 4 -57.07 -48.59 15.75
CA ALA A 4 -55.77 -49.15 15.33
C ALA A 4 -55.91 -50.64 14.99
N ILE A 5 -55.04 -51.15 14.12
CA ILE A 5 -54.65 -52.57 13.85
C ILE A 5 -53.74 -52.59 12.60
N LEU A 6 -52.88 -53.57 12.30
CA LEU A 6 -51.84 -54.31 13.05
C LEU A 6 -51.13 -55.25 12.02
N SER A 7 -49.98 -55.85 12.38
CA SER A 7 -49.19 -56.84 11.61
C SER A 7 -48.50 -56.31 10.32
N ALA A 8 -47.23 -56.54 9.97
CA ALA A 8 -46.11 -57.44 10.38
C ALA A 8 -45.90 -58.71 9.53
N VAL A 9 -44.62 -59.04 9.24
CA VAL A 9 -44.01 -60.39 9.16
C VAL A 9 -42.46 -60.27 9.08
N ALA A 10 -41.76 -61.34 9.51
CA ALA A 10 -40.31 -61.65 9.63
C ALA A 10 -39.24 -60.74 8.95
N ALA A 11 -38.04 -60.46 9.48
CA ALA A 11 -37.18 -60.95 10.60
C ALA A 11 -36.09 -62.02 10.30
N SER A 12 -34.82 -61.61 10.48
CA SER A 12 -33.56 -62.35 10.79
C SER A 12 -32.45 -61.28 10.94
N ILE A 13 -31.68 -61.06 12.03
CA ILE A 13 -31.25 -61.86 13.21
C ILE A 13 -30.32 -63.02 12.79
N LEU A 14 -29.09 -63.25 13.31
CA LEU A 14 -28.32 -62.80 14.50
C LEU A 14 -27.04 -61.96 14.13
N VAL A 15 -26.29 -61.22 14.98
CA VAL A 15 -25.95 -61.24 16.45
C VAL A 15 -24.84 -62.26 16.80
N LEU A 16 -23.89 -62.08 17.75
CA LEU A 16 -23.54 -61.03 18.72
C LEU A 16 -22.29 -60.23 18.20
N ALA A 17 -21.10 -59.94 18.78
CA ALA A 17 -20.41 -59.90 20.10
C ALA A 17 -19.07 -59.11 19.91
N ALA A 18 -18.35 -58.51 20.87
CA ALA A 18 -18.62 -58.07 22.26
C ALA A 18 -17.49 -57.07 22.71
N LEU A 19 -17.43 -56.68 24.00
CA LEU A 19 -16.38 -55.86 24.67
C LEU A 19 -15.90 -56.57 25.96
N PRO A 20 -14.69 -56.32 26.51
CA PRO A 20 -14.49 -55.25 27.52
C PRO A 20 -13.08 -54.59 27.47
N ALA A 21 -12.68 -53.86 28.52
CA ALA A 21 -11.49 -52.97 28.53
C ALA A 21 -10.76 -52.87 29.91
N ARG A 22 -9.61 -52.15 29.90
CA ARG A 22 -8.99 -51.34 30.99
C ARG A 22 -7.80 -51.92 31.79
N ALA A 23 -6.91 -51.00 32.23
CA ALA A 23 -5.80 -51.12 33.21
C ALA A 23 -4.49 -51.82 32.72
N GLN A 24 -3.26 -51.51 33.20
CA GLN A 24 -2.73 -50.37 33.98
C GLN A 24 -1.17 -50.25 33.87
N MET A 25 -0.65 -49.03 34.12
CA MET A 25 0.70 -48.59 34.58
C MET A 25 1.93 -49.54 34.55
N SER A 26 3.05 -49.05 33.99
CA SER A 26 4.33 -48.90 34.74
C SER A 26 5.35 -47.94 34.08
N GLU A 27 6.26 -47.44 34.93
CA GLU A 27 7.44 -46.56 34.77
C GLU A 27 8.61 -47.16 33.93
N ALA A 28 9.68 -46.45 33.50
CA ALA A 28 10.00 -45.02 33.33
C ALA A 28 11.42 -44.84 32.66
N VAL A 29 12.01 -43.63 32.75
CA VAL A 29 13.48 -43.31 32.72
C VAL A 29 14.16 -42.91 31.38
N ARG A 30 14.77 -41.70 31.40
CA ARG A 30 15.89 -41.11 30.61
C ARG A 30 15.75 -40.70 29.13
N GLN A 31 15.65 -39.37 28.96
CA GLN A 31 16.44 -38.47 28.08
C GLN A 31 17.57 -39.10 27.21
N SER A 32 17.63 -38.74 25.91
CA SER A 32 18.72 -37.95 25.29
C SER A 32 18.63 -37.82 23.75
N GLY A 33 18.99 -36.65 23.20
CA GLY A 33 19.41 -36.46 21.80
C GLY A 33 18.31 -36.05 20.77
N PRO A 34 18.55 -35.02 19.94
CA PRO A 34 17.73 -34.73 18.75
C PRO A 34 18.20 -35.51 17.52
N ALA A 35 17.27 -35.85 16.62
CA ALA A 35 17.56 -36.52 15.35
C ALA A 35 17.94 -35.52 14.23
N PRO A 36 18.73 -35.94 13.22
CA PRO A 36 19.25 -35.04 12.18
C PRO A 36 18.26 -34.74 11.04
N VAL A 37 18.58 -33.72 10.25
CA VAL A 37 17.86 -33.30 9.04
C VAL A 37 18.28 -34.17 7.85
N GLY A 38 17.32 -34.58 7.00
CA GLY A 38 17.60 -34.93 5.60
C GLY A 38 16.80 -36.08 5.00
N ALA A 39 15.73 -35.76 4.27
CA ALA A 39 15.14 -36.62 3.23
C ALA A 39 14.25 -35.78 2.30
N VAL A 40 14.78 -35.37 1.15
CA VAL A 40 14.00 -34.82 0.03
C VAL A 40 14.09 -35.83 -1.11
N THR A 41 12.94 -36.27 -1.63
CA THR A 41 12.85 -37.30 -2.66
C THR A 41 13.22 -36.75 -4.05
N PRO A 42 14.01 -37.46 -4.86
CA PRO A 42 14.46 -36.98 -6.16
C PRO A 42 13.45 -37.31 -7.27
N ASP A 43 12.55 -36.38 -7.60
CA ASP A 43 11.91 -36.37 -8.92
C ASP A 43 11.54 -34.96 -9.40
N GLN A 44 12.53 -34.29 -10.02
CA GLN A 44 12.34 -33.26 -11.05
C GLN A 44 13.70 -32.92 -11.70
N VAL A 45 14.16 -33.81 -12.59
CA VAL A 45 15.34 -33.57 -13.42
C VAL A 45 14.90 -33.02 -14.77
N ALA A 46 15.02 -31.71 -14.96
CA ALA A 46 14.88 -31.05 -16.26
C ALA A 46 15.81 -29.84 -16.36
N ALA A 47 16.48 -29.68 -17.50
CA ALA A 47 17.34 -28.54 -17.84
C ALA A 47 18.55 -28.27 -16.92
N THR A 48 19.33 -29.32 -16.59
CA THR A 48 20.72 -29.15 -16.13
C THR A 48 21.61 -28.58 -17.25
N GLY A 49 21.67 -27.26 -17.35
CA GLY A 49 22.89 -26.61 -17.83
C GLY A 49 23.98 -26.83 -16.78
N ASP A 50 25.10 -27.44 -17.15
CA ASP A 50 26.12 -27.85 -16.17
C ASP A 50 26.84 -26.62 -15.58
N HIS A 51 26.39 -26.23 -14.39
CA HIS A 51 26.81 -25.04 -13.65
C HIS A 51 27.15 -25.44 -12.22
N THR A 52 28.23 -26.21 -12.07
CA THR A 52 28.88 -26.43 -10.77
C THR A 52 29.12 -25.07 -10.09
N SER A 53 28.72 -24.96 -8.83
CA SER A 53 28.88 -23.70 -8.09
C SER A 53 30.37 -23.42 -7.89
N PHE A 54 30.73 -22.13 -7.70
CA PHE A 54 32.12 -21.77 -7.46
C PHE A 54 32.68 -22.51 -6.24
N GLU A 55 31.87 -22.66 -5.20
CA GLU A 55 32.18 -23.30 -3.93
C GLU A 55 32.42 -24.81 -4.11
N GLN A 56 31.64 -25.48 -4.96
CA GLN A 56 31.80 -26.89 -5.29
C GLN A 56 33.09 -27.15 -6.07
N GLU A 57 33.37 -26.34 -7.10
CA GLU A 57 34.58 -26.47 -7.92
C GLU A 57 35.85 -26.05 -7.15
N TYR A 58 35.75 -25.06 -6.25
CA TYR A 58 36.81 -24.68 -5.32
C TYR A 58 37.12 -25.81 -4.33
N ALA A 59 36.10 -26.38 -3.69
CA ALA A 59 36.27 -27.50 -2.76
C ALA A 59 36.86 -28.74 -3.45
N ARG A 60 36.46 -29.04 -4.69
CA ARG A 60 37.05 -30.12 -5.49
C ARG A 60 38.55 -29.87 -5.73
N ARG A 61 38.91 -28.70 -6.26
CA ARG A 61 40.32 -28.33 -6.49
C ARG A 61 41.16 -28.38 -5.22
N LEU A 62 40.59 -27.99 -4.08
CA LEU A 62 41.28 -28.01 -2.79
C LEU A 62 41.46 -29.44 -2.22
N LEU A 63 40.59 -30.39 -2.57
CA LEU A 63 40.75 -31.81 -2.25
C LEU A 63 41.79 -32.50 -3.15
N ASP A 64 41.89 -32.07 -4.42
CA ASP A 64 42.86 -32.59 -5.39
C ASP A 64 44.30 -32.05 -5.17
N LEU A 65 44.49 -31.08 -4.25
CA LEU A 65 45.78 -30.41 -4.00
C LEU A 65 46.51 -30.94 -2.74
N PRO A 66 47.79 -31.32 -2.85
CA PRO A 66 48.63 -31.59 -1.68
C PRO A 66 48.76 -30.37 -0.76
N GLY A 67 48.74 -30.60 0.55
CA GLY A 67 48.69 -29.52 1.55
C GLY A 67 49.89 -28.57 1.56
N ASP A 68 50.97 -28.95 0.89
CA ASP A 68 52.26 -28.28 0.74
C ASP A 68 52.59 -27.86 -0.71
N ASP A 69 51.68 -28.06 -1.68
CA ASP A 69 51.90 -27.65 -3.08
C ASP A 69 51.83 -26.12 -3.26
N VAL A 70 53.01 -25.49 -3.16
CA VAL A 70 53.21 -24.05 -3.33
C VAL A 70 52.69 -23.54 -4.68
N GLN A 71 52.84 -24.31 -5.76
CA GLN A 71 52.45 -23.90 -7.11
C GLN A 71 50.95 -24.09 -7.32
N GLY A 72 50.40 -25.25 -6.95
CA GLY A 72 48.97 -25.54 -7.04
C GLY A 72 48.11 -24.58 -6.20
N HIS A 73 48.56 -24.20 -5.00
CA HIS A 73 47.91 -23.15 -4.20
C HIS A 73 48.01 -21.76 -4.85
N TYR A 74 49.10 -21.45 -5.55
CA TYR A 74 49.21 -20.19 -6.30
C TYR A 74 48.26 -20.16 -7.50
N ASP A 75 48.17 -21.24 -8.27
CA ASP A 75 47.28 -21.32 -9.43
C ASP A 75 45.79 -21.39 -9.03
N LEU A 76 45.46 -22.02 -7.90
CA LEU A 76 44.11 -21.94 -7.31
C LEU A 76 43.75 -20.49 -6.96
N ALA A 77 44.67 -19.73 -6.37
CA ALA A 77 44.45 -18.32 -6.08
C ALA A 77 44.22 -17.48 -7.34
N LEU A 78 44.98 -17.73 -8.41
CA LEU A 78 44.79 -17.06 -9.71
C LEU A 78 43.40 -17.34 -10.29
N TRP A 79 42.95 -18.59 -10.21
CA TRP A 79 41.61 -19.03 -10.65
C TRP A 79 40.49 -18.37 -9.82
N CYS A 80 40.62 -18.35 -8.49
CA CYS A 80 39.70 -17.62 -7.60
C CYS A 80 39.60 -16.13 -7.95
N ARG A 81 40.75 -15.48 -8.16
CA ARG A 81 40.82 -14.07 -8.56
C ARG A 81 40.17 -13.82 -9.92
N GLN A 82 40.39 -14.69 -10.90
CA GLN A 82 39.76 -14.60 -12.24
C GLN A 82 38.23 -14.66 -12.15
N ARG A 83 37.69 -15.46 -11.22
CA ARG A 83 36.24 -15.56 -10.94
C ARG A 83 35.74 -14.48 -9.96
N LYS A 84 36.56 -13.46 -9.66
CA LYS A 84 36.30 -12.32 -8.75
C LYS A 84 36.03 -12.72 -7.29
N GLN A 85 36.44 -13.92 -6.89
CA GLN A 85 36.32 -14.49 -5.55
C GLN A 85 37.61 -14.19 -4.76
N LEU A 86 37.71 -12.92 -4.36
CA LEU A 86 38.95 -12.32 -3.86
C LEU A 86 39.33 -12.78 -2.45
N ALA A 87 38.36 -13.15 -1.61
CA ALA A 87 38.63 -13.62 -0.25
C ALA A 87 39.36 -14.98 -0.26
N GLN A 88 38.88 -15.90 -1.09
CA GLN A 88 39.49 -17.22 -1.32
C GLN A 88 40.86 -17.06 -2.00
N ALA A 89 40.97 -16.18 -3.01
CA ALA A 89 42.27 -15.86 -3.62
C ALA A 89 43.28 -15.33 -2.59
N ARG A 90 42.84 -14.49 -1.64
CA ARG A 90 43.68 -13.96 -0.55
C ARG A 90 44.16 -15.07 0.40
N GLU A 91 43.27 -15.96 0.80
CA GLU A 91 43.57 -17.07 1.73
C GLU A 91 44.61 -18.03 1.15
N GLU A 92 44.45 -18.40 -0.12
CA GLU A 92 45.39 -19.26 -0.84
C GLU A 92 46.76 -18.58 -1.02
N LEU A 93 46.82 -17.29 -1.37
CA LEU A 93 48.08 -16.53 -1.43
C LEU A 93 48.78 -16.43 -0.07
N LEU A 94 48.02 -16.32 1.01
CA LEU A 94 48.53 -16.39 2.39
C LEU A 94 48.98 -17.81 2.78
N LYS A 95 48.51 -18.86 2.11
CA LYS A 95 49.05 -20.21 2.25
C LYS A 95 50.38 -20.36 1.49
N VAL A 96 50.43 -19.92 0.23
CA VAL A 96 51.66 -19.89 -0.58
C VAL A 96 52.79 -19.15 0.15
N LEU A 97 52.52 -17.97 0.71
CA LEU A 97 53.53 -17.19 1.45
C LEU A 97 53.88 -17.74 2.84
N ARG A 98 53.08 -18.66 3.41
CA ARG A 98 53.46 -19.42 4.61
C ARG A 98 54.40 -20.58 4.28
N LEU A 99 54.21 -21.22 3.12
CA LEU A 99 55.06 -22.31 2.64
C LEU A 99 56.38 -21.80 2.04
N GLN A 100 56.34 -20.70 1.28
CA GLN A 100 57.51 -20.04 0.70
C GLN A 100 57.42 -18.50 0.87
N PRO A 101 57.99 -17.95 1.96
CA PRO A 101 57.94 -16.51 2.24
C PRO A 101 58.51 -15.60 1.14
N GLU A 102 59.49 -16.09 0.36
CA GLU A 102 60.11 -15.37 -0.76
C GLU A 102 59.45 -15.57 -2.13
N HIS A 103 58.23 -16.13 -2.19
CA HIS A 103 57.49 -16.28 -3.45
C HIS A 103 57.00 -14.92 -3.99
N ALA A 104 57.88 -14.19 -4.68
CA ALA A 104 57.68 -12.83 -5.16
C ALA A 104 56.35 -12.61 -5.93
N ASN A 105 55.99 -13.56 -6.79
CA ASN A 105 54.74 -13.52 -7.55
C ASN A 105 53.49 -13.59 -6.65
N ALA A 106 53.55 -14.29 -5.51
CA ALA A 106 52.44 -14.36 -4.56
C ALA A 106 52.37 -13.10 -3.68
N ARG A 107 53.52 -12.55 -3.31
CA ARG A 107 53.63 -11.27 -2.59
C ARG A 107 52.98 -10.13 -3.39
N LEU A 108 53.32 -10.01 -4.68
CA LEU A 108 52.73 -9.04 -5.59
C LEU A 108 51.23 -9.29 -5.82
N MET A 109 50.84 -10.56 -6.01
CA MET A 109 49.44 -10.91 -6.23
C MET A 109 48.57 -10.63 -5.00
N LEU A 110 49.09 -10.85 -3.80
CA LEU A 110 48.39 -10.57 -2.53
C LEU A 110 48.16 -9.06 -2.36
N GLN A 111 49.18 -8.22 -2.63
CA GLN A 111 49.02 -6.76 -2.61
C GLN A 111 47.93 -6.29 -3.59
N LEU A 112 47.87 -6.88 -4.78
CA LEU A 112 46.84 -6.56 -5.78
C LEU A 112 45.44 -7.04 -5.36
N VAL A 113 45.32 -8.23 -4.77
CA VAL A 113 44.05 -8.75 -4.22
C VAL A 113 43.58 -7.91 -3.03
N ASP A 114 44.48 -7.52 -2.11
CA ASP A 114 44.17 -6.64 -0.98
C ASP A 114 43.72 -5.25 -1.45
N THR A 115 44.36 -4.70 -2.48
CA THR A 115 43.92 -3.44 -3.12
C THR A 115 42.52 -3.57 -3.75
N GLN A 116 42.24 -4.70 -4.41
CA GLN A 116 40.92 -4.99 -5.01
C GLN A 116 39.83 -5.30 -3.96
N LEU A 117 40.22 -5.75 -2.75
CA LEU A 117 39.33 -5.89 -1.61
C LEU A 117 39.04 -4.52 -0.96
N ALA A 118 40.04 -3.64 -0.84
CA ALA A 118 39.87 -2.28 -0.33
C ALA A 118 38.97 -1.41 -1.24
N ASP A 119 39.22 -1.41 -2.56
CA ASP A 119 38.34 -0.76 -3.54
C ASP A 119 36.91 -1.33 -3.53
N ARG A 120 36.71 -2.57 -3.01
CA ARG A 120 35.39 -3.17 -2.79
C ARG A 120 34.78 -2.90 -1.42
N SER A 121 35.54 -2.59 -0.37
CA SER A 121 34.99 -2.15 0.91
C SER A 121 34.58 -0.69 0.88
N ASP A 122 35.35 0.14 0.17
CA ASP A 122 35.09 1.56 -0.02
C ASP A 122 33.95 1.77 -1.02
N ARG A 123 33.86 0.93 -2.07
CA ARG A 123 32.62 0.74 -2.84
C ARG A 123 31.64 -0.17 -2.10
N HIS A 124 31.20 0.32 -0.95
CA HIS A 124 30.03 -0.22 -0.27
C HIS A 124 28.90 -0.47 -1.29
N PRO A 125 28.34 -1.69 -1.37
CA PRO A 125 26.98 -1.83 -1.87
C PRO A 125 26.11 -0.85 -1.07
N PRO A 126 25.19 -0.10 -1.70
CA PRO A 126 24.38 0.86 -0.97
C PRO A 126 23.65 0.12 0.16
N GLU A 127 23.96 0.48 1.41
CA GLU A 127 23.30 -0.08 2.60
C GLU A 127 21.79 0.07 2.36
N ALA A 128 21.09 -1.06 2.23
CA ALA A 128 19.70 -1.09 1.78
C ALA A 128 18.90 -0.09 2.65
N PRO A 129 18.41 1.03 2.05
CA PRO A 129 18.22 2.26 2.80
C PRO A 129 17.22 2.03 3.91
N ARG A 130 17.69 2.11 5.16
CA ARG A 130 16.92 1.74 6.36
C ARG A 130 15.52 2.35 6.25
N PRO A 131 14.45 1.53 6.29
CA PRO A 131 13.11 1.98 5.91
C PRO A 131 12.74 3.19 6.74
N ARG A 132 12.60 4.34 6.07
CA ARG A 132 12.38 5.63 6.74
C ARG A 132 11.05 5.53 7.45
N VAL A 133 11.04 5.56 8.78
CA VAL A 133 9.81 5.54 9.57
C VAL A 133 9.30 6.96 9.82
N LEU A 134 7.99 7.12 9.84
CA LEU A 134 7.35 8.38 10.18
C LEU A 134 7.72 8.78 11.63
N PRO A 135 8.30 9.97 11.87
CA PRO A 135 8.81 10.36 13.18
C PRO A 135 7.83 10.17 14.34
N GLY A 136 8.31 9.61 15.45
CA GLY A 136 7.50 9.28 16.62
C GLY A 136 6.57 8.07 16.45
N THR A 137 6.74 7.26 15.40
CA THR A 137 5.94 6.06 15.14
C THR A 137 6.81 4.86 14.71
N LYS A 138 6.17 3.71 14.44
CA LYS A 138 6.78 2.53 13.79
C LYS A 138 6.30 2.32 12.35
N ILE A 139 5.67 3.32 11.73
CA ILE A 139 5.08 3.19 10.39
C ILE A 139 6.15 3.56 9.34
N PRO A 140 6.54 2.66 8.43
CA PRO A 140 7.40 2.99 7.29
C PRO A 140 6.72 3.97 6.33
N LEU A 141 7.46 4.95 5.81
CA LEU A 141 6.97 6.01 4.93
C LEU A 141 6.56 5.47 3.54
N ASP A 142 7.14 4.35 3.11
CA ASP A 142 6.75 3.61 1.90
C ASP A 142 5.34 3.01 1.96
N LEU A 143 4.70 2.99 3.14
CA LEU A 143 3.29 2.62 3.29
C LEU A 143 2.35 3.85 3.17
N LEU A 144 2.89 5.06 3.10
CA LEU A 144 2.16 6.33 3.13
C LEU A 144 2.36 7.11 1.80
N VAL A 145 1.51 8.11 1.54
CA VAL A 145 1.72 9.05 0.44
C VAL A 145 2.92 9.96 0.67
N SER A 146 3.59 10.38 -0.41
CA SER A 146 4.75 11.27 -0.36
C SER A 146 4.36 12.74 -0.11
N GLU A 147 5.34 13.61 0.17
CA GLU A 147 5.11 15.06 0.30
C GLU A 147 4.58 15.67 -1.02
N ASP A 148 5.05 15.20 -2.18
CA ASP A 148 4.57 15.67 -3.49
C ASP A 148 3.15 15.18 -3.79
N ASP A 149 2.76 13.97 -3.36
CA ASP A 149 1.37 13.51 -3.41
C ASP A 149 0.47 14.35 -2.50
N VAL A 150 0.93 14.69 -1.28
CA VAL A 150 0.23 15.62 -0.38
C VAL A 150 0.02 16.98 -1.05
N PHE A 151 1.00 17.50 -1.79
CA PHE A 151 0.81 18.73 -2.58
C PHE A 151 -0.25 18.57 -3.67
N ARG A 152 -0.24 17.46 -4.43
CA ARG A 152 -1.25 17.18 -5.48
C ARG A 152 -2.68 17.12 -4.91
N ILE A 153 -2.89 16.41 -3.80
CA ILE A 153 -4.22 16.27 -3.19
C ILE A 153 -4.71 17.62 -2.62
N ARG A 154 -3.81 18.41 -2.01
CA ARG A 154 -4.12 19.78 -1.56
C ARG A 154 -4.45 20.73 -2.70
N LEU A 155 -3.79 20.57 -3.84
CA LEU A 155 -4.00 21.36 -5.05
C LEU A 155 -5.32 21.01 -5.72
N ALA A 156 -5.62 19.71 -5.83
CA ALA A 156 -6.85 19.18 -6.41
C ALA A 156 -8.12 19.54 -5.61
N GLU A 157 -8.05 19.65 -4.28
CA GLU A 157 -9.16 20.09 -3.40
C GLU A 157 -9.13 21.61 -3.09
N LEU A 158 -8.29 22.40 -3.77
CA LEU A 158 -8.10 23.82 -3.45
C LEU A 158 -9.32 24.67 -3.83
N ARG A 159 -9.86 25.45 -2.88
CA ARG A 159 -10.94 26.42 -3.13
C ARG A 159 -10.41 27.86 -3.12
N SER A 160 -11.05 28.74 -3.88
CA SER A 160 -10.72 30.19 -3.91
C SER A 160 -10.88 30.89 -2.56
N SER A 161 -11.66 30.31 -1.64
CA SER A 161 -11.82 30.76 -0.26
C SER A 161 -10.71 30.32 0.71
N ASP A 162 -9.83 29.39 0.31
CA ASP A 162 -8.79 28.87 1.19
C ASP A 162 -7.66 29.88 1.45
N ARG A 163 -7.12 29.83 2.66
CA ARG A 163 -5.99 30.66 3.10
C ARG A 163 -4.77 29.77 3.34
N VAL A 164 -4.06 29.46 2.25
CA VAL A 164 -2.90 28.56 2.26
C VAL A 164 -1.64 29.23 1.74
N ALA A 165 -0.50 28.85 2.29
CA ALA A 165 0.81 29.20 1.74
C ALA A 165 1.09 28.34 0.51
N ILE A 166 1.47 28.97 -0.60
CA ILE A 166 1.79 28.32 -1.88
C ILE A 166 3.20 28.75 -2.31
N ALA A 167 3.97 27.81 -2.84
CA ALA A 167 5.25 28.09 -3.49
C ALA A 167 5.28 27.46 -4.89
N PHE A 168 5.78 28.21 -5.88
CA PHE A 168 5.89 27.74 -7.27
C PHE A 168 7.32 27.22 -7.51
N ARG A 169 7.47 25.89 -7.52
CA ARG A 169 8.73 25.20 -7.83
C ARG A 169 9.18 25.58 -9.25
N GLY A 170 10.48 25.82 -9.42
CA GLY A 170 11.04 26.32 -10.69
C GLY A 170 10.37 27.56 -11.27
N ARG A 171 9.75 28.44 -10.44
CA ARG A 171 8.98 29.61 -10.90
C ARG A 171 7.91 29.25 -11.95
N ALA A 172 7.15 28.17 -11.69
CA ALA A 172 6.05 27.72 -12.55
C ALA A 172 5.02 28.82 -12.85
N ASP A 173 4.84 29.77 -11.94
CA ASP A 173 4.02 30.97 -12.12
C ASP A 173 4.51 31.92 -13.20
N TYR A 174 5.83 31.96 -13.47
CA TYR A 174 6.41 32.74 -14.58
C TYR A 174 6.44 31.91 -15.88
N ARG A 175 6.81 30.62 -15.80
CA ARG A 175 6.76 29.70 -16.96
C ARG A 175 5.36 29.58 -17.55
N PHE A 176 4.32 29.69 -16.72
CA PHE A 176 2.93 29.79 -17.15
C PHE A 176 2.68 31.05 -18.00
N VAL A 177 3.05 32.24 -17.50
CA VAL A 177 2.90 33.50 -18.24
C VAL A 177 3.68 33.47 -19.56
N GLU A 178 4.90 32.93 -19.54
CA GLU A 178 5.74 32.78 -20.74
C GLU A 178 5.10 31.87 -21.80
N ARG A 179 4.42 30.79 -21.38
CA ARG A 179 3.70 29.88 -22.30
C ARG A 179 2.38 30.47 -22.80
N MET A 180 1.63 31.17 -21.94
CA MET A 180 0.32 31.72 -22.31
C MET A 180 0.41 33.02 -23.11
N ARG A 181 1.57 33.71 -23.12
CA ARG A 181 1.79 34.96 -23.87
C ARG A 181 1.27 34.89 -25.31
N GLY A 182 0.44 35.86 -25.69
CA GLY A 182 -0.20 35.92 -27.02
C GLY A 182 -1.51 35.14 -27.13
N THR A 183 -1.91 34.36 -26.12
CA THR A 183 -3.15 33.56 -26.12
C THR A 183 -4.18 34.12 -25.16
N GLY A 184 -5.46 34.10 -25.56
CA GLY A 184 -6.58 34.53 -24.70
C GLY A 184 -6.36 35.89 -24.04
N LEU A 185 -6.49 35.95 -22.72
CA LEU A 185 -6.26 37.17 -21.93
C LEU A 185 -4.78 37.59 -21.90
N PHE A 186 -3.85 36.63 -22.02
CA PHE A 186 -2.39 36.87 -22.08
C PHE A 186 -1.91 37.39 -23.44
N ALA A 187 -2.82 37.70 -24.37
CA ALA A 187 -2.52 38.56 -25.51
C ALA A 187 -2.28 40.03 -25.11
N ASP A 188 -2.80 40.46 -23.95
CA ASP A 188 -2.49 41.78 -23.37
C ASP A 188 -1.32 41.72 -22.36
N SER A 189 -0.30 42.55 -22.60
CA SER A 189 0.82 42.80 -21.68
C SER A 189 0.40 43.41 -20.34
N GLY A 190 -0.79 44.00 -20.24
CA GLY A 190 -1.43 44.36 -18.98
C GLY A 190 -1.83 43.13 -18.16
N TYR A 191 -2.39 42.11 -18.81
CA TYR A 191 -2.84 40.89 -18.15
C TYR A 191 -1.69 40.05 -17.58
N GLU A 192 -0.53 39.97 -18.23
CA GLU A 192 0.66 39.29 -17.67
C GLU A 192 1.01 39.83 -16.27
N ARG A 193 1.04 41.16 -16.13
CA ARG A 193 1.33 41.87 -14.88
C ARG A 193 0.18 41.73 -13.88
N ALA A 194 -1.06 41.82 -14.35
CA ALA A 194 -2.25 41.63 -13.52
C ALA A 194 -2.30 40.21 -12.93
N PHE A 195 -1.99 39.18 -13.72
CA PHE A 195 -1.88 37.79 -13.27
C PHE A 195 -0.83 37.66 -12.16
N LEU A 196 0.40 38.11 -12.38
CA LEU A 196 1.48 37.99 -11.39
C LEU A 196 1.19 38.75 -10.08
N ALA A 197 0.37 39.80 -10.13
CA ALA A 197 -0.11 40.54 -8.95
C ALA A 197 -1.25 39.84 -8.18
N LYS A 198 -1.89 38.80 -8.74
CA LYS A 198 -2.96 38.05 -8.04
C LYS A 198 -2.42 37.30 -6.82
N PRO A 199 -3.22 37.14 -5.75
CA PRO A 199 -2.89 36.27 -4.63
C PRO A 199 -2.50 34.85 -5.10
N PRO A 200 -1.52 34.17 -4.46
CA PRO A 200 -1.03 32.86 -4.93
C PRO A 200 -2.13 31.81 -5.15
N VAL A 201 -3.18 31.81 -4.34
CA VAL A 201 -4.34 30.90 -4.48
C VAL A 201 -5.10 31.14 -5.79
N ALA A 202 -5.31 32.41 -6.18
CA ALA A 202 -5.97 32.75 -7.44
C ALA A 202 -5.09 32.36 -8.64
N ARG A 203 -3.76 32.59 -8.56
CA ARG A 203 -2.80 32.15 -9.59
C ARG A 203 -2.80 30.63 -9.76
N ALA A 204 -2.80 29.88 -8.66
CA ALA A 204 -2.85 28.42 -8.68
C ALA A 204 -4.16 27.87 -9.30
N ILE A 205 -5.31 28.49 -9.01
CA ILE A 205 -6.62 28.08 -9.57
C ILE A 205 -6.72 28.37 -11.08
N GLU A 206 -6.15 29.48 -11.54
CA GLU A 206 -6.08 29.84 -12.96
C GLU A 206 -5.12 28.94 -13.74
N MET A 207 -3.96 28.58 -13.15
CA MET A 207 -3.07 27.56 -13.70
C MET A 207 -3.73 26.17 -13.74
N LEU A 208 -4.51 25.80 -12.71
CA LEU A 208 -5.27 24.54 -12.68
C LEU A 208 -6.34 24.47 -13.77
N THR A 209 -7.08 25.56 -13.99
CA THR A 209 -8.18 25.62 -14.96
C THR A 209 -7.71 25.83 -16.41
N THR A 210 -6.41 25.91 -16.65
CA THR A 210 -5.80 26.00 -17.98
C THR A 210 -5.22 24.65 -18.41
N SER A 211 -5.71 24.08 -19.51
CA SER A 211 -5.27 22.80 -20.08
C SER A 211 -3.79 22.80 -20.48
N GLU A 212 -3.31 23.91 -21.02
CA GLU A 212 -1.98 24.14 -21.54
C GLU A 212 -0.90 24.24 -20.45
N ALA A 213 -1.29 24.07 -19.18
CA ALA A 213 -0.45 24.14 -17.99
C ALA A 213 -0.52 22.87 -17.10
N GLU A 214 -1.05 21.76 -17.63
CA GLU A 214 -1.17 20.47 -16.93
C GLU A 214 0.16 20.00 -16.31
N ASP A 215 1.26 20.08 -17.06
CA ASP A 215 2.63 19.75 -16.64
C ASP A 215 3.13 20.67 -15.50
N LEU A 216 2.71 21.94 -15.47
CA LEU A 216 3.10 22.90 -14.44
C LEU A 216 2.38 22.67 -13.09
N ARG A 217 1.30 21.88 -13.05
CA ARG A 217 0.56 21.58 -11.80
C ARG A 217 1.43 20.89 -10.76
N GLY A 218 2.34 20.01 -11.19
CA GLY A 218 3.29 19.31 -10.30
C GLY A 218 4.29 20.23 -9.58
N ASP A 219 4.44 21.47 -10.06
CA ASP A 219 5.29 22.49 -9.45
C ASP A 219 4.53 23.46 -8.52
N ILE A 220 3.21 23.33 -8.34
CA ILE A 220 2.40 24.18 -7.46
C ILE A 220 2.33 23.57 -6.04
N LEU A 221 3.26 23.96 -5.16
CA LEU A 221 3.41 23.36 -3.84
C LEU A 221 2.52 24.05 -2.80
N ILE A 222 1.38 23.43 -2.47
CA ILE A 222 0.47 23.90 -1.41
C ILE A 222 1.03 23.52 -0.03
N ARG A 223 1.82 24.41 0.59
CA ARG A 223 2.63 24.11 1.79
C ARG A 223 1.82 23.92 3.08
N THR A 224 0.61 24.48 3.16
CA THR A 224 -0.27 24.35 4.34
C THR A 224 -1.62 23.76 3.97
N ASN A 225 -2.27 23.06 4.89
CA ASN A 225 -3.53 22.39 4.63
C ASN A 225 -4.69 23.35 4.32
N PRO A 226 -5.42 23.15 3.20
CA PRO A 226 -6.73 23.77 2.96
C PRO A 226 -7.76 23.39 4.05
N ARG A 227 -8.92 24.06 4.06
CA ARG A 227 -9.94 23.93 5.12
C ARG A 227 -10.45 22.49 5.29
N PHE A 228 -10.68 21.75 4.20
CA PHE A 228 -11.18 20.37 4.28
C PHE A 228 -10.24 19.47 5.10
N MET A 229 -8.93 19.50 4.81
CA MET A 229 -7.95 18.68 5.50
C MET A 229 -7.66 19.21 6.91
N THR A 230 -7.67 20.53 7.12
CA THR A 230 -7.55 21.11 8.47
C THR A 230 -8.69 20.63 9.38
N THR A 231 -9.93 20.59 8.88
CA THR A 231 -11.08 19.99 9.59
C THR A 231 -10.88 18.49 9.81
N PHE A 232 -10.46 17.75 8.78
CA PHE A 232 -10.21 16.31 8.89
C PHE A 232 -9.19 15.98 10.00
N LYS A 233 -7.98 16.54 9.93
CA LYS A 233 -6.88 16.29 10.89
C LYS A 233 -7.21 16.67 12.33
N THR A 234 -7.95 17.76 12.53
CA THR A 234 -8.19 18.33 13.87
C THR A 234 -9.49 17.85 14.52
N ARG A 235 -10.51 17.50 13.73
CA ARG A 235 -11.86 17.18 14.23
C ARG A 235 -12.30 15.75 13.95
N ILE A 236 -12.08 15.25 12.73
CA ILE A 236 -12.72 14.01 12.25
C ILE A 236 -11.81 12.80 12.41
N TRP A 237 -10.56 12.88 11.95
CA TRP A 237 -9.58 11.82 12.13
C TRP A 237 -9.43 11.39 13.61
N PRO A 238 -9.40 12.29 14.62
CA PRO A 238 -9.40 11.89 16.02
C PRO A 238 -10.63 11.08 16.47
N MET A 239 -11.78 11.20 15.79
CA MET A 239 -12.96 10.36 16.06
C MET A 239 -12.80 8.97 15.40
N ILE A 240 -12.42 8.93 14.13
CA ILE A 240 -12.21 7.69 13.37
C ILE A 240 -11.09 6.85 13.98
N ALA A 241 -9.96 7.47 14.32
CA ALA A 241 -8.80 6.83 14.92
C ALA A 241 -9.08 6.15 16.28
N ARG A 242 -10.10 6.60 17.01
CA ARG A 242 -10.50 6.02 18.31
C ARG A 242 -11.56 4.94 18.22
N ASN A 243 -12.43 4.96 17.20
CA ASN A 243 -13.61 4.10 17.13
C ASN A 243 -13.59 3.09 15.98
N CYS A 244 -12.78 3.32 14.94
CA CYS A 244 -12.76 2.51 13.72
C CYS A 244 -11.35 1.95 13.40
N ALA A 245 -10.29 2.71 13.67
CA ALA A 245 -8.91 2.30 13.38
C ALA A 245 -8.20 1.59 14.56
N SER A 246 -8.93 0.95 15.47
CA SER A 246 -8.34 0.03 16.46
C SER A 246 -7.76 -1.21 15.75
N ALA A 247 -6.78 -1.87 16.35
CA ALA A 247 -6.18 -3.09 15.78
C ALA A 247 -7.18 -4.25 15.65
N GLU A 248 -8.25 -4.25 16.44
CA GLU A 248 -9.37 -5.20 16.39
C GLU A 248 -10.35 -4.90 15.24
N CYS A 249 -10.22 -3.74 14.58
CA CYS A 249 -11.07 -3.28 13.48
C CYS A 249 -10.20 -2.97 12.25
N HIS A 250 -10.13 -1.72 11.80
CA HIS A 250 -9.41 -1.37 10.56
C HIS A 250 -7.91 -1.04 10.79
N GLY A 251 -7.42 -1.09 12.02
CA GLY A 251 -6.05 -0.69 12.38
C GLY A 251 -4.96 -1.77 12.24
N SER A 252 -5.31 -3.01 11.89
CA SER A 252 -4.32 -4.09 11.71
C SER A 252 -3.60 -4.02 10.36
N PRO A 253 -2.45 -4.72 10.19
CA PRO A 253 -1.78 -4.84 8.89
C PRO A 253 -2.65 -5.51 7.79
N GLU A 254 -3.58 -6.37 8.19
CA GLU A 254 -4.49 -7.10 7.29
C GLU A 254 -5.73 -6.25 6.93
N GLY A 255 -6.26 -5.50 7.90
CA GLY A 255 -7.44 -4.64 7.78
C GLY A 255 -8.77 -5.39 7.75
N ALA A 256 -9.72 -5.01 8.60
CA ALA A 256 -11.08 -5.55 8.55
C ALA A 256 -11.79 -5.15 7.24
N GLY A 257 -12.42 -6.13 6.57
CA GLY A 257 -13.28 -5.88 5.41
C GLY A 257 -12.57 -5.28 4.19
N ARG A 258 -11.26 -5.52 4.01
CA ARG A 258 -10.36 -4.89 3.02
C ARG A 258 -10.09 -3.40 3.23
N LEU A 259 -10.63 -2.78 4.28
CA LEU A 259 -10.25 -1.43 4.70
C LEU A 259 -9.20 -1.51 5.80
N ARG A 260 -8.03 -0.94 5.52
CA ARG A 260 -6.94 -0.71 6.48
C ARG A 260 -6.78 0.79 6.70
N LEU A 261 -6.50 1.17 7.95
CA LEU A 261 -6.26 2.54 8.39
C LEU A 261 -4.99 2.58 9.26
N PHE A 262 -4.16 3.57 9.06
CA PHE A 262 -2.88 3.73 9.76
C PHE A 262 -3.07 4.53 11.05
N ASN A 263 -3.24 3.84 12.19
CA ASN A 263 -3.44 4.47 13.49
C ASN A 263 -2.12 4.72 14.23
N ALA A 264 -1.77 5.98 14.46
CA ALA A 264 -0.66 6.39 15.31
C ALA A 264 -0.95 7.74 15.98
N ARG A 265 -0.19 8.08 17.02
CA ARG A 265 -0.30 9.36 17.75
C ARG A 265 0.15 10.58 16.94
N SER A 266 0.79 10.37 15.79
CA SER A 266 1.24 11.45 14.90
C SER A 266 0.07 12.16 14.21
N ARG A 267 0.28 13.44 13.87
CA ARG A 267 -0.57 14.22 12.96
C ARG A 267 0.24 14.79 11.80
N ALA A 268 1.27 14.08 11.36
CA ALA A 268 1.97 14.36 10.12
C ALA A 268 0.99 14.33 8.91
N ASP A 269 1.35 14.94 7.80
CA ASP A 269 0.45 15.06 6.65
C ASP A 269 0.35 13.73 5.90
N GLU A 270 1.47 13.10 5.59
CA GLU A 270 1.63 11.78 4.99
C GLU A 270 0.64 10.76 5.59
N LEU A 271 0.60 10.69 6.93
CA LEU A 271 -0.30 9.80 7.67
C LEU A 271 -1.78 10.19 7.51
N CYS A 272 -2.11 11.47 7.62
CA CYS A 272 -3.50 11.93 7.58
C CYS A 272 -4.07 11.93 6.15
N PHE A 273 -3.28 12.28 5.14
CA PHE A 273 -3.68 12.16 3.73
C PHE A 273 -3.84 10.71 3.33
N THR A 274 -2.92 9.81 3.71
CA THR A 274 -3.08 8.36 3.47
C THR A 274 -4.40 7.84 4.05
N ASN A 275 -4.72 8.17 5.31
CA ASN A 275 -5.98 7.77 5.93
C ASN A 275 -7.22 8.42 5.29
N PHE A 276 -7.12 9.68 4.83
CA PHE A 276 -8.20 10.34 4.09
C PHE A 276 -8.47 9.62 2.76
N LEU A 277 -7.43 9.37 1.97
CA LEU A 277 -7.52 8.66 0.68
C LEU A 277 -8.09 7.25 0.82
N LEU A 278 -7.69 6.51 1.86
CA LEU A 278 -8.21 5.17 2.14
C LEU A 278 -9.70 5.18 2.53
N LEU A 279 -10.22 6.29 3.05
CA LEU A 279 -11.67 6.48 3.29
C LEU A 279 -12.41 7.05 2.07
N ASP A 280 -11.71 7.79 1.21
CA ASP A 280 -12.29 8.45 0.03
C ASP A 280 -12.42 7.47 -1.17
N ALA A 281 -11.44 6.59 -1.37
CA ALA A 281 -11.47 5.54 -2.40
C ALA A 281 -12.20 4.24 -1.98
N PHE A 282 -12.52 4.03 -0.70
CA PHE A 282 -13.15 2.77 -0.29
C PHE A 282 -14.61 2.69 -0.74
N GLU A 283 -14.88 1.77 -1.66
CA GLU A 283 -16.21 1.38 -2.11
C GLU A 283 -16.45 -0.11 -1.85
N SER A 284 -17.73 -0.46 -1.65
CA SER A 284 -18.19 -1.83 -1.45
C SER A 284 -19.56 -2.00 -2.12
N GLY A 285 -20.07 -3.24 -2.22
CA GLY A 285 -21.45 -3.50 -2.65
C GLY A 285 -22.55 -2.89 -1.77
N ARG A 286 -22.18 -2.17 -0.70
CA ARG A 286 -23.07 -1.37 0.15
C ARG A 286 -23.00 0.14 -0.13
N GLY A 287 -22.09 0.58 -1.01
CA GLY A 287 -21.81 1.99 -1.32
C GLY A 287 -20.40 2.44 -0.91
N ARG A 288 -20.19 3.77 -0.97
CA ARG A 288 -18.91 4.45 -0.74
C ARG A 288 -18.73 4.89 0.71
N MET A 289 -17.51 4.76 1.23
CA MET A 289 -17.14 5.22 2.56
C MET A 289 -17.29 6.74 2.70
N ILE A 290 -16.84 7.50 1.70
CA ILE A 290 -17.22 8.90 1.48
C ILE A 290 -18.06 8.98 0.19
N ASN A 291 -19.33 9.34 0.33
CA ASN A 291 -20.24 9.57 -0.79
C ASN A 291 -20.48 11.09 -0.91
N ARG A 292 -19.82 11.74 -1.87
CA ARG A 292 -19.88 13.20 -2.03
C ARG A 292 -21.23 13.69 -2.58
N ASP A 293 -21.87 12.85 -3.39
CA ASP A 293 -23.13 13.17 -4.09
C ASP A 293 -24.33 13.05 -3.14
N TYR A 294 -24.26 12.07 -2.23
CA TYR A 294 -25.23 11.84 -1.16
C TYR A 294 -24.51 11.73 0.19
N PRO A 295 -24.06 12.85 0.79
CA PRO A 295 -23.27 12.88 2.03
C PRO A 295 -23.82 11.97 3.14
N ALA A 296 -25.11 12.09 3.47
CA ALA A 296 -25.78 11.27 4.47
C ALA A 296 -25.77 9.75 4.19
N ARG A 297 -25.59 9.31 2.94
CA ARG A 297 -25.48 7.89 2.55
C ARG A 297 -24.05 7.33 2.63
N SER A 298 -23.06 8.17 2.95
CA SER A 298 -21.67 7.74 3.18
C SER A 298 -21.61 6.64 4.24
N LEU A 299 -20.88 5.55 3.99
CA LEU A 299 -20.73 4.49 4.99
C LEU A 299 -20.02 4.98 6.27
N LEU A 300 -19.19 6.02 6.17
CA LEU A 300 -18.59 6.72 7.32
C LEU A 300 -19.63 7.29 8.29
N LEU A 301 -20.83 7.63 7.80
CA LEU A 301 -21.97 8.07 8.61
C LEU A 301 -22.90 6.90 8.97
N GLN A 302 -23.23 6.07 7.99
CA GLN A 302 -24.22 4.99 8.15
C GLN A 302 -23.75 3.86 9.08
N PHE A 303 -22.50 3.42 8.94
CA PHE A 303 -21.93 2.39 9.83
C PHE A 303 -21.74 2.88 11.27
N ALA A 304 -21.61 4.20 11.47
CA ALA A 304 -21.37 4.82 12.76
C ALA A 304 -22.67 5.12 13.56
N LEU A 305 -23.84 4.90 12.96
CA LEU A 305 -25.16 5.01 13.58
C LEU A 305 -25.58 3.70 14.30
N PRO A 306 -26.60 3.77 15.19
CA PRO A 306 -27.27 2.60 15.72
C PRO A 306 -27.97 1.80 14.59
N PRO A 307 -27.99 0.45 14.62
CA PRO A 307 -28.59 -0.36 13.55
C PRO A 307 -30.06 -0.08 13.27
N ASP A 308 -30.82 0.37 14.28
CA ASP A 308 -32.23 0.80 14.18
C ASP A 308 -32.43 2.13 13.44
N LYS A 309 -31.35 2.87 13.14
CA LYS A 309 -31.36 4.22 12.53
C LYS A 309 -30.49 4.33 11.29
N ALA A 310 -29.71 3.30 10.99
CA ALA A 310 -28.87 3.23 9.81
C ALA A 310 -29.67 2.66 8.63
N LEU A 311 -29.61 3.32 7.47
CA LEU A 311 -30.03 2.75 6.19
C LEU A 311 -29.15 1.55 5.81
N VAL A 312 -27.89 1.57 6.25
CA VAL A 312 -26.94 0.47 6.09
C VAL A 312 -26.15 0.31 7.38
N ALA A 313 -26.49 -0.70 8.19
CA ALA A 313 -25.73 -1.03 9.40
C ALA A 313 -24.31 -1.55 9.06
N HIS A 314 -23.37 -1.35 9.99
CA HIS A 314 -22.01 -1.88 9.91
C HIS A 314 -22.02 -3.42 9.81
N PRO A 315 -21.10 -4.05 9.03
CA PRO A 315 -21.17 -5.51 8.76
C PRO A 315 -20.97 -6.41 9.99
N VAL A 316 -20.37 -5.88 11.07
CA VAL A 316 -20.25 -6.56 12.38
C VAL A 316 -20.74 -5.64 13.50
N PRO A 317 -21.22 -6.16 14.64
CA PRO A 317 -21.65 -5.34 15.76
C PRO A 317 -20.51 -4.44 16.28
N ILE A 318 -20.77 -3.14 16.38
CA ILE A 318 -19.87 -2.15 17.00
C ILE A 318 -20.66 -1.26 17.95
N ARG A 319 -19.95 -0.54 18.84
CA ARG A 319 -20.51 0.56 19.61
C ARG A 319 -20.77 1.75 18.67
N PRO A 320 -22.01 2.26 18.52
CA PRO A 320 -22.26 3.43 17.69
C PRO A 320 -21.50 4.66 18.19
N LEU A 321 -20.96 5.44 17.23
CA LEU A 321 -20.31 6.72 17.49
C LEU A 321 -21.33 7.86 17.56
N PHE A 322 -22.42 7.76 16.80
CA PHE A 322 -23.49 8.76 16.73
C PHE A 322 -24.77 8.23 17.38
N ARG A 323 -25.59 9.12 17.97
CA ARG A 323 -26.89 8.76 18.57
C ARG A 323 -28.05 8.71 17.57
N SER A 324 -27.95 9.53 16.52
CA SER A 324 -28.88 9.70 15.40
C SER A 324 -28.24 10.63 14.36
N ALA A 325 -28.90 10.87 13.22
CA ALA A 325 -28.50 11.90 12.27
C ALA A 325 -28.53 13.34 12.86
N ASP A 326 -29.22 13.53 13.99
CA ASP A 326 -29.27 14.83 14.67
C ASP A 326 -28.03 15.14 15.53
N ASP A 327 -27.19 14.14 15.79
CA ASP A 327 -26.01 14.23 16.63
C ASP A 327 -25.03 15.30 16.11
N ARG A 328 -24.48 16.11 17.03
CA ARG A 328 -23.51 17.16 16.69
C ARG A 328 -22.26 16.58 16.03
N GLN A 329 -21.86 15.35 16.36
CA GLN A 329 -20.73 14.68 15.74
C GLN A 329 -21.07 14.12 14.35
N TYR A 330 -22.33 13.68 14.13
CA TYR A 330 -22.83 13.27 12.81
C TYR A 330 -22.85 14.47 11.86
N LYS A 331 -23.52 15.56 12.27
CA LYS A 331 -23.65 16.80 11.49
C LYS A 331 -22.30 17.43 11.13
N LEU A 332 -21.31 17.35 12.02
CA LEU A 332 -19.94 17.80 11.76
C LEU A 332 -19.22 16.99 10.65
N VAL A 333 -19.54 15.71 10.50
CA VAL A 333 -18.96 14.86 9.44
C VAL A 333 -19.75 15.02 8.14
N ASP A 334 -21.07 15.10 8.18
CA ASP A 334 -21.93 15.39 7.03
C ASP A 334 -21.63 16.77 6.41
N GLU A 335 -21.49 17.82 7.24
CA GLU A 335 -21.06 19.16 6.80
C GLU A 335 -19.66 19.11 6.15
N TRP A 336 -18.71 18.37 6.75
CA TRP A 336 -17.37 18.23 6.17
C TRP A 336 -17.37 17.53 4.82
N ILE A 337 -18.14 16.44 4.64
CA ILE A 337 -18.26 15.76 3.34
C ILE A 337 -18.80 16.73 2.28
N ARG A 338 -19.76 17.61 2.63
CA ARG A 338 -20.25 18.70 1.76
C ARG A 338 -19.21 19.79 1.44
N THR A 339 -18.09 19.85 2.16
CA THR A 339 -16.99 20.79 1.86
C THR A 339 -15.90 20.22 0.95
N LEU A 340 -15.90 18.92 0.67
CA LEU A 340 -15.08 18.29 -0.38
C LEU A 340 -15.54 18.75 -1.77
N LEU A 341 -14.69 18.73 -2.79
CA LEU A 341 -15.12 19.07 -4.15
C LEU A 341 -16.03 18.00 -4.77
N HIS A 342 -17.03 18.46 -5.52
CA HIS A 342 -17.89 17.66 -6.39
C HIS A 342 -17.92 18.33 -7.78
N PRO A 343 -17.75 17.59 -8.90
CA PRO A 343 -17.43 16.16 -8.95
C PRO A 343 -16.09 15.84 -8.25
N HIS A 344 -15.86 14.56 -7.96
CA HIS A 344 -14.62 14.13 -7.31
C HIS A 344 -13.39 14.52 -8.17
N PRO A 345 -12.39 15.23 -7.60
CA PRO A 345 -11.24 15.70 -8.36
C PRO A 345 -10.16 14.62 -8.48
N GLN A 346 -9.64 14.42 -9.70
CA GLN A 346 -8.55 13.48 -9.94
C GLN A 346 -7.26 13.94 -9.23
N TYR A 347 -6.71 13.09 -8.36
CA TYR A 347 -5.50 13.41 -7.58
C TYR A 347 -4.19 13.14 -8.32
N THR A 348 -4.21 12.31 -9.36
CA THR A 348 -3.04 11.97 -10.19
C THR A 348 -1.84 11.51 -9.34
N ILE A 349 -2.11 10.54 -8.45
CA ILE A 349 -1.14 9.90 -7.55
C ILE A 349 -1.13 8.39 -7.79
N ASP A 350 0.03 7.76 -7.70
CA ASP A 350 0.17 6.30 -7.76
C ASP A 350 0.30 5.69 -6.35
N TYR A 351 -0.71 5.90 -5.51
CA TYR A 351 -0.75 5.29 -4.18
C TYR A 351 -1.35 3.87 -4.22
N ARG A 352 -0.55 2.90 -3.79
CA ARG A 352 -0.89 1.48 -3.68
C ARG A 352 -0.61 1.02 -2.26
N LEU A 353 -1.59 0.43 -1.58
CA LEU A 353 -1.42 -0.11 -0.23
C LEU A 353 -0.63 -1.43 -0.28
N PRO A 354 0.59 -1.52 0.30
CA PRO A 354 1.41 -2.72 0.17
C PRO A 354 0.73 -3.94 0.82
N GLY A 355 0.64 -5.04 0.06
CA GLY A 355 -0.11 -6.25 0.40
C GLY A 355 -1.50 -6.35 -0.21
N ASN A 356 -2.08 -5.25 -0.74
CA ASN A 356 -3.39 -5.27 -1.39
C ASN A 356 -3.25 -4.87 -2.88
N SER A 357 -3.09 -5.86 -3.75
CA SER A 357 -2.49 -5.71 -5.10
C SER A 357 -3.43 -5.21 -6.21
N GLN A 358 -4.69 -4.92 -5.93
CA GLN A 358 -5.69 -4.67 -6.96
C GLN A 358 -5.91 -3.18 -7.24
N ARG A 359 -5.14 -2.71 -8.24
CA ARG A 359 -5.09 -1.32 -8.77
C ARG A 359 -4.52 -0.27 -7.80
N SER A 360 -4.00 0.79 -8.40
CA SER A 360 -3.69 2.03 -7.70
C SER A 360 -4.98 2.81 -7.47
N LEU A 361 -5.13 3.44 -6.30
CA LEU A 361 -6.42 3.99 -5.89
C LEU A 361 -6.87 5.22 -6.72
N PHE A 362 -5.94 5.92 -7.39
CA PHE A 362 -6.22 7.18 -8.11
C PHE A 362 -5.42 7.37 -9.41
N ALA A 363 -4.76 6.33 -9.93
CA ALA A 363 -3.88 6.47 -11.09
C ALA A 363 -4.60 6.54 -12.45
N GLU A 364 -5.87 6.13 -12.54
CA GLU A 364 -6.51 5.94 -13.85
C GLU A 364 -8.01 6.24 -13.86
N GLN A 365 -8.37 7.39 -14.44
CA GLN A 365 -9.69 7.62 -15.03
C GLN A 365 -9.57 8.48 -16.31
N ALA A 366 -8.63 8.08 -17.18
CA ALA A 366 -8.55 8.52 -18.57
C ALA A 366 -9.53 7.74 -19.48
N ALA A 367 -10.75 7.52 -19.00
CA ALA A 367 -11.81 6.81 -19.69
C ALA A 367 -13.16 7.44 -19.35
N THR A 368 -13.84 7.98 -20.36
CA THR A 368 -15.17 8.59 -20.25
C THR A 368 -16.20 7.53 -19.83
N PRO A 369 -17.16 7.85 -18.93
CA PRO A 369 -18.29 6.97 -18.66
C PRO A 369 -19.29 7.02 -19.84
N ALA A 370 -19.02 6.22 -20.88
CA ALA A 370 -20.03 5.75 -21.80
C ALA A 370 -20.76 4.53 -21.19
N ASP A 371 -22.00 4.31 -21.63
CA ASP A 371 -22.81 3.11 -21.38
C ASP A 371 -23.03 2.71 -19.91
N ALA A 372 -23.65 3.63 -19.14
CA ALA A 372 -24.70 3.20 -18.23
C ALA A 372 -25.97 2.93 -19.06
N PRO A 373 -26.53 1.71 -19.09
CA PRO A 373 -27.74 1.44 -19.85
C PRO A 373 -28.92 2.23 -19.25
N ALA A 374 -29.71 2.87 -20.11
CA ALA A 374 -30.85 3.65 -19.69
C ALA A 374 -31.90 2.74 -19.02
N GLY A 375 -32.04 2.86 -17.69
CA GLY A 375 -33.06 2.16 -16.92
C GLY A 375 -34.45 2.58 -17.39
N GLU A 376 -35.20 1.63 -17.93
CA GLU A 376 -36.49 1.84 -18.59
C GLU A 376 -37.49 2.53 -17.65
N ALA A 377 -37.89 3.75 -18.01
CA ALA A 377 -38.80 4.56 -17.21
C ALA A 377 -40.23 4.02 -17.34
N ALA A 378 -40.71 3.34 -16.29
CA ALA A 378 -42.07 2.81 -16.25
C ALA A 378 -43.11 3.92 -16.48
N ALA A 379 -43.87 3.80 -17.56
CA ALA A 379 -44.94 4.73 -17.89
C ALA A 379 -46.07 4.69 -16.83
N PRO A 380 -46.73 5.82 -16.52
CA PRO A 380 -47.92 5.81 -15.70
C PRO A 380 -49.07 5.08 -16.41
N PRO A 381 -49.97 4.40 -15.68
CA PRO A 381 -51.13 3.74 -16.29
C PRO A 381 -52.12 4.78 -16.84
N ASP A 382 -52.36 4.71 -18.15
CA ASP A 382 -53.36 5.52 -18.83
C ASP A 382 -54.77 5.03 -18.46
N GLY A 383 -55.67 5.92 -18.02
CA GLY A 383 -56.82 5.46 -17.21
C GLY A 383 -57.86 6.50 -16.79
N ALA A 384 -58.02 7.61 -17.50
CA ALA A 384 -59.14 8.54 -17.27
C ALA A 384 -59.67 9.11 -18.60
N GLN A 385 -60.88 8.71 -18.98
CA GLN A 385 -61.58 9.31 -20.13
C GLN A 385 -62.17 10.68 -19.75
N PRO A 386 -62.22 11.65 -20.68
CA PRO A 386 -62.86 12.92 -20.44
C PRO A 386 -64.38 12.80 -20.62
N GLU A 387 -65.14 12.97 -19.54
CA GLU A 387 -66.59 13.22 -19.62
C GLU A 387 -66.83 14.74 -19.63
N ALA A 388 -67.66 15.22 -20.57
CA ALA A 388 -67.86 16.64 -20.80
C ALA A 388 -69.35 16.97 -20.95
N ALA A 389 -69.77 18.10 -20.34
CA ALA A 389 -70.90 18.95 -20.74
C ALA A 389 -72.27 18.28 -20.98
N LEU A 390 -73.41 18.66 -20.38
CA LEU A 390 -73.93 19.90 -19.78
C LEU A 390 -75.34 19.51 -19.19
N PRO A 391 -76.19 20.40 -18.62
CA PRO A 391 -76.09 21.86 -18.46
C PRO A 391 -75.84 22.35 -17.02
#